data_AF-M6FUX6-F1
#
_entry.id   AF-M6FUX6-F1
#
_cell.length_a   1.000
_cell.length_b   1.000
_cell.length_c   1.000
_cell.angle_alpha   90.00
_cell.angle_beta   90.00
_cell.angle_gamma   90.00
#
_symmetry.space_group_name_H-M   'P 1'
#
loop_
_entity.id
_entity.type
_entity.pdbx_description
1 polymer ?
#
loop_
_entity_poly.entity_id
_entity_poly.type
_entity_poly.pdbx_seq_one_letter_code
_entity_poly.pdbx_strand_id
1 'polypeptide(L)'
;MSFLFPIESQLVKNPLKGQLLKWIGNKQKYANTIISYFPKKIKTYHEPFLGSGAVIAALSPKKGIGSDIFKPLIDIFRKLKSNPDELILDYIENYALIEKFGKKKRMKS
;
A
#
# COMPACT_ATOMS: atom_id res chain seq x y z
N MET A 1 20.50 -33.86 -7.18
CA MET A 1 21.03 -32.57 -6.68
C MET A 1 19.90 -31.55 -6.73
N SER A 2 18.98 -31.59 -5.78
CA SER A 2 17.80 -30.70 -5.72
C SER A 2 17.94 -29.81 -4.48
N PHE A 3 18.24 -28.53 -4.70
CA PHE A 3 18.21 -27.53 -3.64
C PHE A 3 16.74 -27.18 -3.34
N LEU A 4 16.09 -27.94 -2.47
CA LEU A 4 14.91 -27.45 -1.77
C LEU A 4 15.40 -26.48 -0.68
N PHE A 5 15.26 -25.18 -0.93
CA PHE A 5 15.32 -24.20 0.15
C PHE A 5 14.09 -24.41 1.06
N PRO A 6 14.28 -24.64 2.38
CA PRO A 6 13.17 -24.67 3.30
C PRO A 6 12.63 -23.24 3.43
N ILE A 7 11.42 -23.01 2.92
CA ILE A 7 10.68 -21.77 3.15
C ILE A 7 10.26 -21.77 4.62
N GLU A 8 11.09 -21.22 5.50
CA GLU A 8 10.67 -20.87 6.86
C GLU A 8 9.59 -19.77 6.76
N SER A 9 8.35 -20.19 6.97
CA SER A 9 7.10 -19.45 6.80
C SER A 9 6.82 -18.36 7.86
N GLN A 10 7.83 -17.85 8.56
CA GLN A 10 7.61 -17.00 9.74
C GLN A 10 7.30 -15.51 9.47
N LEU A 11 7.04 -15.11 8.21
CA LEU A 11 6.69 -13.73 7.87
C LEU A 11 5.25 -13.55 7.37
N VAL A 12 4.46 -14.62 7.21
CA VAL A 12 3.11 -14.50 6.65
C VAL A 12 2.12 -14.08 7.75
N LYS A 13 2.11 -12.78 8.07
CA LYS A 13 0.94 -12.17 8.73
C LYS A 13 -0.10 -11.87 7.64
N ASN A 14 -1.30 -12.41 7.83
CA ASN A 14 -2.48 -12.37 6.96
C ASN A 14 -2.40 -11.36 5.79
N PRO A 15 -2.45 -11.83 4.52
CA PRO A 15 -2.51 -10.91 3.39
C PRO A 15 -3.73 -10.00 3.52
N LEU A 16 -3.53 -8.69 3.35
CA LEU A 16 -4.62 -7.71 3.36
C LEU A 16 -5.70 -8.15 2.35
N LYS A 17 -6.92 -8.38 2.83
CA LYS A 17 -8.07 -8.64 1.97
C LYS A 17 -8.49 -7.34 1.28
N GLY A 18 -8.00 -7.14 0.07
CA GLY A 18 -8.44 -6.04 -0.81
C GLY A 18 -7.32 -5.08 -1.21
N GLN A 19 -7.56 -4.35 -2.30
CA GLN A 19 -6.67 -3.31 -2.79
C GLN A 19 -7.24 -1.95 -2.40
N LEU A 20 -6.51 -1.19 -1.57
CA LEU A 20 -6.94 0.17 -1.17
C LEU A 20 -7.13 1.09 -2.38
N LEU A 21 -6.26 0.97 -3.39
CA LEU A 21 -6.29 1.78 -4.61
C LEU A 21 -6.08 0.93 -5.84
N LYS A 22 -7.03 0.90 -6.79
CA LYS A 22 -6.81 0.33 -8.13
C LYS A 22 -5.74 1.17 -8.85
N TRP A 23 -4.49 0.73 -8.76
CA TRP A 23 -3.30 1.42 -9.25
C TRP A 23 -2.57 0.57 -10.30
N ILE A 24 -2.05 1.20 -11.35
CA ILE A 24 -1.26 0.53 -12.39
C ILE A 24 0.09 0.09 -11.78
N GLY A 25 0.54 -1.13 -12.06
CA GLY A 25 1.78 -1.67 -11.47
C GLY A 25 1.63 -2.21 -10.04
N ASN A 26 0.41 -2.53 -9.61
CA ASN A 26 0.15 -3.16 -8.31
C ASN A 26 0.95 -4.47 -8.14
N LYS A 27 1.79 -4.51 -7.10
CA LYS A 27 2.62 -5.69 -6.78
C LYS A 27 1.98 -6.69 -5.81
N GLN A 28 0.72 -6.54 -5.43
CA GLN A 28 0.05 -7.43 -4.47
C GLN A 28 0.21 -8.93 -4.77
N LYS A 29 0.07 -9.34 -6.04
CA LYS A 29 0.24 -10.75 -6.44
C LYS A 29 1.65 -11.30 -6.18
N TYR A 30 2.66 -10.45 -6.25
CA TYR A 30 4.07 -10.84 -6.13
C TYR A 30 4.71 -10.40 -4.81
N ALA A 31 3.97 -9.69 -3.94
CA ALA A 31 4.53 -9.11 -2.73
C ALA A 31 5.17 -10.16 -1.82
N ASN A 32 4.52 -11.31 -1.62
CA ASN A 32 5.06 -12.42 -0.83
C ASN A 32 6.35 -13.01 -1.43
N THR A 33 6.41 -13.13 -2.76
CA THR A 33 7.61 -13.59 -3.46
C THR A 33 8.75 -12.58 -3.29
N ILE A 34 8.48 -11.28 -3.46
CA ILE A 34 9.48 -10.22 -3.28
C ILE A 34 10.07 -10.25 -1.87
N ILE A 35 9.22 -10.29 -0.84
CA ILE A 35 9.70 -10.27 0.56
C ILE A 35 10.46 -11.55 0.94
N SER A 36 10.25 -12.67 0.25
CA SER A 36 11.02 -13.90 0.49
C SER A 36 12.51 -13.77 0.14
N TYR A 37 12.87 -12.80 -0.70
CA TYR A 37 14.27 -12.50 -1.03
C TYR A 37 14.91 -11.49 -0.06
N PHE A 38 14.15 -10.94 0.88
CA PHE A 38 14.67 -9.97 1.84
C PHE A 38 15.43 -10.66 2.98
N PRO A 39 16.40 -9.96 3.62
CA PRO A 39 17.09 -10.50 4.78
C PRO A 39 16.11 -10.72 5.95
N LYS A 40 16.37 -11.76 6.77
CA LYS A 40 15.52 -12.11 7.93
C LYS A 40 15.39 -10.98 8.96
N LYS A 41 16.37 -10.07 9.03
CA LYS A 41 16.40 -8.94 9.98
C LYS A 41 16.52 -7.62 9.22
N ILE A 42 15.48 -6.79 9.33
CA ILE A 42 15.45 -5.43 8.78
C ILE A 42 15.23 -4.46 9.93
N LYS A 43 16.15 -3.50 10.10
CA LYS A 43 16.00 -2.42 11.09
C LYS A 43 15.02 -1.36 10.60
N THR A 44 15.13 -0.95 9.34
CA THR A 44 14.24 0.02 8.69
C THR A 44 14.11 -0.35 7.24
N TYR A 45 12.87 -0.44 6.76
CA TYR A 45 12.57 -0.69 5.36
C TYR A 45 12.21 0.63 4.67
N HIS A 46 12.85 0.91 3.53
CA HIS A 46 12.59 2.09 2.71
C HIS A 46 11.96 1.65 1.39
N GLU A 47 10.77 2.17 1.06
CA GLU A 47 10.09 1.93 -0.21
C GLU A 47 9.96 3.26 -0.97
N PRO A 48 10.92 3.60 -1.85
CA PRO A 48 10.96 4.90 -2.53
C PRO A 48 9.89 5.08 -3.61
N PHE A 49 9.26 3.98 -4.02
CA PHE A 49 8.19 3.91 -5.02
C PHE A 49 6.99 3.17 -4.42
N LEU A 50 6.27 3.83 -3.53
CA LEU A 50 5.23 3.21 -2.71
C LEU A 50 4.11 2.60 -3.55
N GLY A 51 3.64 3.27 -4.60
CA GLY A 51 2.53 2.79 -5.42
C GLY A 51 1.33 2.35 -4.56
N SER A 52 0.86 1.10 -4.71
CA SER A 52 -0.25 0.56 -3.89
C SER A 52 0.13 0.17 -2.45
N GLY A 53 1.39 0.34 -2.04
CA GLY A 53 1.89 -0.06 -0.72
C GLY A 53 1.95 -1.57 -0.52
N ALA A 54 1.92 -2.36 -1.60
CA ALA A 54 1.79 -3.81 -1.54
C ALA A 54 2.96 -4.49 -0.81
N VAL A 55 4.20 -4.06 -1.06
CA VAL A 55 5.40 -4.71 -0.52
C VAL A 55 5.59 -4.32 0.95
N ILE A 56 5.53 -3.03 1.30
CA ILE A 56 5.58 -2.57 2.70
C ILE A 56 4.49 -3.20 3.57
N ALA A 57 3.29 -3.39 3.03
CA ALA A 57 2.18 -4.02 3.74
C ALA A 57 2.44 -5.52 3.97
N ALA A 58 2.87 -6.24 2.94
CA ALA A 58 3.19 -7.67 3.06
C ALA A 58 4.39 -7.91 3.98
N LEU A 59 5.42 -7.05 3.92
CA LEU A 59 6.58 -7.12 4.80
C LEU A 59 6.23 -6.80 6.25
N SER A 60 5.27 -5.89 6.47
CA SER A 60 4.86 -5.40 7.79
C SER A 60 6.05 -5.07 8.73
N PRO A 61 7.02 -4.25 8.30
CA PRO A 61 8.23 -3.99 9.06
C PRO A 61 7.93 -3.23 10.36
N LYS A 62 8.73 -3.44 11.41
CA LYS A 62 8.65 -2.64 12.66
C LYS A 62 8.81 -1.15 12.40
N LYS A 63 9.66 -0.78 11.43
CA LYS A 63 9.85 0.59 10.95
C LYS A 63 9.93 0.60 9.43
N GLY A 64 8.92 1.17 8.79
CA GLY A 64 8.82 1.34 7.34
C GLY A 64 8.70 2.81 6.95
N ILE A 65 9.37 3.22 5.89
CA ILE A 65 9.34 4.58 5.33
C ILE A 65 8.98 4.44 3.85
N GLY A 66 7.78 4.87 3.48
CA GLY A 66 7.31 4.90 2.10
C GLY A 66 7.36 6.31 1.53
N SER A 67 7.77 6.44 0.27
CA SER A 67 7.66 7.68 -0.51
C SER A 67 7.22 7.39 -1.94
N ASP A 68 6.73 8.42 -2.61
CA ASP A 68 6.36 8.41 -4.03
C ASP A 68 6.36 9.86 -4.50
N ILE A 69 6.62 10.09 -5.79
CA ILE A 69 6.57 11.43 -6.37
C ILE A 69 5.13 11.94 -6.50
N PHE A 70 4.16 11.03 -6.57
CA PHE A 70 2.77 11.40 -6.74
C PHE A 70 2.13 11.83 -5.42
N LYS A 71 2.12 13.14 -5.16
CA LYS A 71 1.60 13.75 -3.93
C LYS A 71 0.21 13.26 -3.50
N PRO A 72 -0.81 13.17 -4.38
CA PRO A 72 -2.14 12.71 -3.97
C PRO A 72 -2.14 11.29 -3.37
N LEU A 73 -1.30 10.39 -3.87
CA LEU A 73 -1.13 9.04 -3.32
C LEU A 73 -0.54 9.10 -1.92
N ILE A 74 0.49 9.92 -1.72
CA ILE A 74 1.12 10.09 -0.41
C ILE A 74 0.16 10.72 0.60
N ASP A 75 -0.67 11.66 0.17
CA ASP A 75 -1.67 12.26 1.06
C ASP A 75 -2.73 11.24 1.51
N ILE A 76 -3.15 10.33 0.62
CA ILE A 76 -4.05 9.20 1.00
C ILE A 76 -3.38 8.33 2.07
N PHE A 77 -2.12 7.92 1.88
CA PHE A 77 -1.42 7.09 2.87
C PHE A 77 -1.15 7.82 4.19
N ARG A 78 -0.90 9.13 4.15
CA ARG A 78 -0.77 9.97 5.35
C ARG A 78 -2.08 10.00 6.13
N LYS A 79 -3.20 10.29 5.45
CA LYS A 79 -4.54 10.30 6.05
C LYS A 79 -4.91 8.94 6.61
N LEU A 80 -4.67 7.86 5.86
CA LEU A 80 -4.90 6.49 6.33
C LEU A 80 -4.15 6.20 7.64
N LYS A 81 -2.92 6.71 7.78
CA LYS A 81 -2.10 6.52 8.97
C LYS A 81 -2.55 7.39 10.14
N SER A 82 -2.95 8.65 9.90
CA SER A 82 -3.27 9.61 10.96
C SER A 82 -4.73 9.52 11.43
N ASN A 83 -5.66 9.32 10.50
CA ASN A 83 -7.10 9.35 10.76
C ASN A 83 -7.87 8.55 9.68
N PRO A 84 -8.01 7.22 9.83
CA PRO A 84 -8.67 6.38 8.82
C PRO A 84 -10.17 6.68 8.67
N ASP A 85 -10.84 7.15 9.74
CA ASP A 85 -12.28 7.46 9.70
C ASP A 85 -12.57 8.69 8.84
N GLU A 86 -11.74 9.73 8.96
CA GLU A 86 -11.81 10.93 8.11
C GLU A 86 -11.57 10.58 6.64
N LEU A 87 -10.66 9.65 6.33
CA LEU A 87 -10.45 9.19 4.96
C LEU A 87 -11.70 8.52 4.36
N ILE A 88 -12.45 7.77 5.17
CA ILE A 88 -13.71 7.13 4.75
C ILE A 88 -14.78 8.19 4.51
N LEU A 89 -14.92 9.16 5.42
CA LEU A 89 -15.87 10.26 5.28
C LEU A 89 -15.60 11.10 4.02
N ASP A 90 -14.33 11.50 3.83
CA ASP A 90 -13.88 12.19 2.62
C ASP A 90 -14.27 11.43 1.36
N TYR A 91 -14.08 10.10 1.35
CA TYR A 91 -14.41 9.26 0.19
C TYR A 91 -15.91 9.25 -0.09
N ILE A 92 -16.75 9.10 0.94
CA ILE A 92 -18.21 9.08 0.82
C ILE A 92 -18.72 10.42 0.29
N GLU A 93 -18.26 11.54 0.84
CA GLU A 93 -18.66 12.88 0.41
C GLU A 93 -18.26 13.14 -1.05
N ASN A 94 -17.02 12.81 -1.42
CA ASN A 94 -16.55 12.97 -2.78
C ASN A 94 -17.32 12.10 -3.77
N TYR A 95 -17.66 10.87 -3.39
CA TYR A 95 -18.46 9.97 -4.22
C TYR A 95 -19.86 10.54 -4.47
N ALA A 96 -20.55 11.00 -3.43
CA ALA A 96 -21.86 11.64 -3.53
C ALA A 96 -21.83 12.91 -4.41
N LEU A 97 -20.76 13.71 -4.33
CA LEU A 97 -20.58 14.88 -5.18
C LEU A 97 -20.37 14.52 -6.65
N ILE A 98 -19.64 13.44 -6.94
CA ILE A 98 -19.44 12.96 -8.31
C ILE A 98 -20.75 12.45 -8.90
N GLU A 99 -21.57 11.73 -8.13
CA GLU A 99 -22.91 11.30 -8.57
C GLU A 99 -23.82 12.50 -8.85
N LYS A 100 -23.78 13.54 -8.00
CA LYS A 100 -24.65 14.71 -8.12
C LYS A 100 -24.22 15.71 -9.20
N PHE A 101 -22.93 15.90 -9.44
CA PHE A 101 -22.41 16.98 -10.29
C PHE A 101 -21.49 16.52 -11.44
N GLY A 102 -21.21 15.23 -11.54
CA GLY A 102 -20.26 14.67 -12.50
C GLY A 102 -18.79 14.99 -12.18
N LYS A 103 -17.85 14.30 -12.84
CA LYS A 103 -16.40 14.34 -12.53
C LYS A 103 -15.69 15.69 -12.70
N LYS A 104 -16.34 16.72 -13.26
CA LYS A 104 -15.65 17.93 -13.76
C LYS A 104 -15.17 18.91 -12.68
N LYS A 105 -15.57 18.79 -11.41
CA LYS A 105 -15.41 19.89 -10.43
C LYS A 105 -14.14 19.89 -9.57
N ARG A 106 -13.24 18.90 -9.66
CA ARG A 106 -12.07 18.81 -8.75
C ARG A 106 -10.77 18.32 -9.40
N MET A 107 -10.43 18.80 -10.59
CA MET A 107 -9.05 18.70 -11.13
C MET A 107 -8.26 20.02 -10.97
N LYS A 108 -8.67 20.88 -10.03
CA LYS A 108 -8.03 22.16 -9.73
C LYS A 108 -8.07 22.41 -8.21
N SER A 109 -7.19 21.75 -7.47
CA SER A 109 -6.75 22.18 -6.13
C SER A 109 -5.51 21.39 -5.73
#